data_AF-A0A453S9L7-F1
#
_entry.id   AF-A0A453S9L7-F1
#
_cell.length_a   1.000
_cell.length_b   1.000
_cell.length_c   1.000
_cell.angle_alpha   90.00
_cell.angle_beta   90.00
_cell.angle_gamma   90.00
#
_symmetry.space_group_name_H-M   'P 1'
#
loop_
_entity.id
_entity.type
_entity.pdbx_description
1 polymer ?
#
loop_
_entity_poly.entity_id
_entity_poly.type
_entity_poly.pdbx_seq_one_letter_code
_entity_poly.pdbx_strand_id
1 'polypeptide(L)'
;MSLILLKTHVGMPNLPFVYAGDFIKVLWQKHASKSYSNMIIYVEACECGSIFEGLMPQDLNIYVTTAANAEESSWGAYCPGMETPPPEYMTCLLLG
;
A
#
# COMPACT_ATOMS: atom_id res chain seq x y z
N MET A 1 8.21 -5.03 -20.84
CA MET A 1 9.05 -5.69 -19.81
C MET A 1 9.83 -4.61 -19.08
N SER A 2 9.11 -3.58 -18.61
CA SER A 2 9.62 -2.35 -18.02
C SER A 2 9.55 -2.45 -16.51
N LEU A 3 10.47 -1.76 -15.81
CA LEU A 3 10.48 -1.20 -14.43
C LEU A 3 9.58 -1.72 -13.28
N ILE A 4 8.46 -2.39 -13.55
CA ILE A 4 7.49 -3.00 -12.61
C ILE A 4 8.16 -3.94 -11.59
N LEU A 5 9.33 -4.52 -11.91
CA LEU A 5 10.00 -5.52 -11.05
C LEU A 5 10.81 -4.96 -9.87
N LEU A 6 11.06 -3.64 -9.77
CA LEU A 6 11.95 -3.10 -8.72
C LEU A 6 11.23 -2.62 -7.45
N LYS A 7 9.90 -2.43 -7.45
CA LYS A 7 9.16 -1.84 -6.33
C LYS A 7 8.00 -2.71 -5.84
N THR A 8 8.26 -3.99 -5.55
CA THR A 8 7.24 -4.98 -5.13
C THR A 8 7.22 -5.21 -3.61
N HIS A 9 7.52 -4.18 -2.82
CA HIS A 9 7.58 -4.31 -1.37
C HIS A 9 7.07 -3.07 -0.64
N VAL A 10 6.56 -3.28 0.57
CA VAL A 10 6.21 -2.24 1.52
C VAL A 10 7.29 -2.19 2.61
N GLY A 11 7.77 -0.98 2.89
CA GLY A 11 8.78 -0.74 3.91
C GLY A 11 8.28 -1.10 5.31
N MET A 12 9.19 -1.61 6.14
CA MET A 12 8.98 -1.86 7.57
C MET A 12 10.06 -1.14 8.37
N PRO A 13 9.77 -0.66 9.60
CA PRO A 13 10.78 0.04 10.42
C PRO A 13 12.04 -0.78 10.70
N ASN A 14 11.90 -2.10 10.70
CA ASN A 14 13.00 -3.07 10.79
C ASN A 14 12.88 -4.08 9.65
N LEU A 15 14.02 -4.60 9.18
CA LEU A 15 14.04 -5.66 8.18
C LEU A 15 13.44 -6.98 8.73
N PRO A 16 12.85 -7.82 7.86
CA PRO A 16 12.71 -7.65 6.41
C PRO A 16 11.50 -6.79 5.99
N PHE A 17 11.48 -6.36 4.72
CA PHE A 17 10.32 -5.73 4.10
C PHE A 17 9.20 -6.72 3.82
N VAL A 18 7.99 -6.22 3.58
CA VAL A 18 6.86 -7.04 3.13
C VAL A 18 6.85 -7.07 1.62
N TYR A 19 7.13 -8.22 1.02
CA TYR A 19 7.06 -8.40 -0.42
C TYR A 19 5.64 -8.75 -0.89
N ALA A 20 5.26 -8.27 -2.07
CA ALA A 20 3.93 -8.44 -2.64
C ALA A 20 3.50 -9.92 -2.70
N GLY A 21 4.38 -10.81 -3.17
CA GLY A 21 4.09 -12.24 -3.25
C GLY A 21 3.76 -12.87 -1.89
N ASP A 22 4.47 -12.48 -0.84
CA ASP A 22 4.22 -12.99 0.51
C ASP A 22 2.91 -12.44 1.06
N PHE A 23 2.62 -11.15 0.83
CA PHE A 23 1.37 -10.54 1.26
C PHE A 23 0.15 -11.19 0.60
N ILE A 24 0.18 -11.34 -0.73
CA ILE A 24 -0.89 -12.00 -1.50
C ILE A 24 -1.07 -13.45 -1.05
N LYS A 25 0.02 -14.18 -0.77
CA LYS A 25 -0.04 -15.55 -0.25
C LYS A 25 -0.76 -15.62 1.10
N VAL A 26 -0.54 -14.66 2.00
CA VAL A 26 -1.26 -14.61 3.28
C VAL A 26 -2.75 -14.32 3.06
N LEU A 27 -3.11 -13.44 2.12
CA LEU A 27 -4.52 -13.18 1.79
C LEU A 27 -5.22 -14.45 1.26
N TRP A 28 -4.55 -15.23 0.42
CA TRP A 28 -5.04 -16.54 -0.01
C TRP A 28 -5.29 -17.50 1.16
N GLN A 29 -4.32 -17.63 2.07
CA GLN A 29 -4.46 -18.47 3.25
C GLN A 29 -5.62 -18.00 4.14
N LYS A 30 -5.76 -16.68 4.28
CA LYS A 30 -6.85 -16.08 5.06
C LYS A 30 -8.20 -16.38 4.43
N HIS A 31 -8.33 -16.30 3.10
CA HIS A 31 -9.55 -16.67 2.38
C HIS A 31 -9.87 -18.16 2.53
N ALA A 32 -8.87 -19.03 2.34
CA ALA A 32 -9.01 -20.47 2.48
C ALA A 32 -9.45 -20.90 3.89
N SER A 33 -9.06 -20.14 4.92
CA SER A 33 -9.50 -20.36 6.31
C SER A 33 -10.96 -19.97 6.58
N LYS A 34 -11.65 -19.33 5.62
CA LYS A 34 -13.04 -18.84 5.73
C LYS A 34 -13.30 -17.98 6.98
N SER A 35 -12.29 -17.20 7.39
CA SER A 35 -12.32 -16.43 8.64
C SER A 35 -12.69 -14.94 8.46
N TYR A 36 -13.23 -14.57 7.30
CA TYR A 36 -13.88 -13.28 7.04
C TYR A 36 -14.98 -13.46 6.00
N SER A 37 -15.95 -12.53 5.99
CA SER A 37 -16.98 -12.48 4.94
C SER A 37 -16.54 -11.57 3.79
N ASN A 38 -16.14 -10.34 4.10
CA ASN A 38 -15.56 -9.37 3.17
C ASN A 38 -14.38 -8.65 3.87
N MET A 39 -13.37 -8.25 3.10
CA MET A 39 -12.22 -7.49 3.60
C MET A 39 -11.98 -6.26 2.73
N ILE A 40 -11.58 -5.16 3.36
CA ILE A 40 -11.17 -3.94 2.65
C ILE A 40 -9.74 -3.59 3.08
N ILE A 41 -8.88 -3.28 2.11
CA ILE A 41 -7.48 -2.90 2.34
C ILE A 41 -7.24 -1.54 1.66
N TYR A 42 -6.85 -0.55 2.45
CA TYR A 42 -6.35 0.73 1.98
C TYR A 42 -4.83 0.72 2.14
N VAL A 43 -4.08 0.99 1.08
CA VAL A 43 -2.61 1.04 1.14
C VAL A 43 -2.11 2.42 0.77
N GLU A 44 -1.40 3.01 1.72
CA GLU A 44 -0.66 4.26 1.57
C GLU A 44 0.83 3.95 1.42
N ALA A 45 1.36 4.13 0.22
CA ALA A 45 2.80 4.12 -0.07
C ALA A 45 3.04 4.54 -1.52
N CYS A 46 4.27 4.99 -1.80
CA CYS A 46 4.70 5.16 -3.18
C CYS A 46 4.61 3.82 -3.93
N GLU A 47 4.11 3.89 -5.17
CA GLU A 47 3.97 2.76 -6.09
C GLU A 47 3.13 1.59 -5.54
N CYS A 48 2.27 1.81 -4.54
CA CYS A 48 1.56 0.74 -3.84
C CYS A 48 0.62 -0.09 -4.72
N GLY A 49 0.23 0.41 -5.90
CA GLY A 49 -0.46 -0.38 -6.93
C GLY A 49 0.31 -1.65 -7.34
N SER A 50 1.64 -1.60 -7.33
CA SER A 50 2.52 -2.72 -7.72
C SER A 50 2.40 -3.94 -6.81
N ILE A 51 1.86 -3.78 -5.60
CA ILE A 51 1.65 -4.87 -4.64
C ILE A 51 0.54 -5.81 -5.11
N PHE A 52 -0.42 -5.30 -5.89
CA PHE A 52 -1.64 -6.01 -6.27
C PHE A 52 -1.77 -6.21 -7.78
N GLU A 53 -1.21 -5.31 -8.58
CA GLU A 53 -1.34 -5.33 -10.04
C GLU A 53 -0.79 -6.65 -10.63
N GLY A 54 -1.66 -7.39 -11.32
CA GLY A 54 -1.32 -8.71 -11.89
C GLY A 54 -1.16 -9.84 -10.87
N LEU A 55 -1.29 -9.58 -9.57
CA LEU A 55 -1.12 -10.58 -8.50
C LEU A 55 -2.40 -10.87 -7.72
N MET A 56 -3.27 -9.87 -7.54
CA MET A 56 -4.47 -9.98 -6.71
C MET A 56 -5.63 -10.68 -7.46
N PRO A 57 -6.13 -11.83 -6.98
CA PRO A 57 -7.31 -12.49 -7.54
C PRO A 57 -8.60 -11.75 -7.20
N GLN A 58 -9.59 -11.83 -8.08
CA GLN A 58 -10.87 -11.12 -7.92
C GLN A 58 -11.90 -11.89 -7.05
N ASP A 59 -11.67 -13.17 -6.77
CA ASP A 59 -12.60 -14.09 -6.11
C ASP A 59 -12.39 -14.22 -4.60
N LEU A 60 -11.56 -13.37 -3.99
CA LEU A 60 -11.25 -13.44 -2.55
C LEU A 60 -12.24 -12.68 -1.64
N ASN A 61 -13.25 -11.97 -2.17
CA ASN A 61 -14.06 -11.00 -1.39
C ASN A 61 -13.21 -9.94 -0.66
N ILE A 62 -12.15 -9.49 -1.34
CA ILE A 62 -11.26 -8.44 -0.84
C ILE A 62 -11.32 -7.27 -1.82
N TYR A 63 -11.70 -6.09 -1.34
CA TYR A 63 -11.60 -4.84 -2.09
C TYR A 63 -10.34 -4.09 -1.65
N VAL A 64 -9.58 -3.59 -2.63
CA VAL A 64 -8.34 -2.88 -2.38
C VAL A 64 -8.40 -1.52 -3.07
N THR A 65 -7.91 -0.50 -2.38
CA THR A 65 -7.58 0.78 -3.00
C THR A 65 -6.20 1.23 -2.53
N THR A 66 -5.49 1.84 -3.46
CA THR A 66 -4.09 2.24 -3.32
C THR A 66 -4.00 3.74 -3.56
N ALA A 67 -3.18 4.42 -2.77
CA ALA A 67 -2.95 5.85 -2.93
C ALA A 67 -2.28 6.22 -4.26
N ALA A 68 -1.49 5.29 -4.79
CA ALA A 68 -0.75 5.42 -6.04
C ALA A 68 -0.93 4.18 -6.92
N ASN A 69 -0.81 4.34 -8.24
CA ASN A 69 -0.63 3.26 -9.20
C ASN A 69 0.76 2.59 -9.06
N ALA A 70 1.10 1.62 -9.92
CA ALA A 70 2.36 0.86 -9.79
C ALA A 70 3.64 1.64 -10.17
N GLU A 71 3.51 2.85 -10.72
CA GLU A 71 4.63 3.63 -11.27
C GLU A 71 4.73 5.06 -10.69
N GLU A 72 3.75 5.50 -9.90
CA GLU A 72 3.72 6.85 -9.32
C GLU A 72 4.01 6.87 -7.82
N SER A 73 4.51 8.00 -7.32
CA SER A 73 4.70 8.22 -5.89
C SER A 73 3.42 8.77 -5.24
N SER A 74 3.20 8.42 -3.98
CA SER A 74 2.18 9.05 -3.14
C SER A 74 2.74 10.32 -2.48
N TRP A 75 1.90 11.11 -1.79
CA TRP A 75 2.27 12.45 -1.33
C TRP A 75 1.78 12.75 0.09
N GLY A 76 2.70 13.29 0.91
CA GLY A 76 2.33 13.84 2.21
C GLY A 76 1.38 15.04 2.08
N ALA A 77 0.42 15.14 3.00
CA ALA A 77 -0.45 16.29 3.14
C ALA A 77 -0.18 17.03 4.46
N TYR A 78 -0.57 18.31 4.51
CA TYR A 78 -0.37 19.18 5.67
C TYR A 78 1.12 19.31 6.06
N CYS A 79 1.96 19.64 5.08
CA CYS A 79 3.41 19.80 5.24
C CYS A 79 3.82 21.27 5.48
N PRO A 80 4.93 21.52 6.19
CA PRO A 80 5.43 22.88 6.40
C PRO A 80 5.62 23.62 5.08
N GLY A 81 5.18 24.88 5.02
CA GLY A 81 5.20 25.67 3.79
C GLY A 81 3.98 25.49 2.89
N MET A 82 3.02 24.63 3.25
CA MET A 82 1.67 24.62 2.68
C MET A 82 0.71 25.44 3.57
N GLU A 83 -0.46 25.83 3.06
CA GLU A 83 -1.42 26.71 3.77
C GLU A 83 -2.04 26.10 5.05
N THR A 84 -1.77 24.82 5.34
CA THR A 84 -2.68 24.01 6.15
C THR A 84 -2.15 23.43 7.49
N PRO A 85 -0.84 23.34 7.82
CA PRO A 85 -0.43 22.85 9.14
C PRO A 85 -0.17 23.97 10.18
N PRO A 86 -0.38 23.70 11.48
CA PRO A 86 0.08 24.59 12.56
C PRO A 86 1.60 24.81 12.50
N PRO A 87 2.10 26.03 12.81
CA PRO A 87 3.49 26.42 12.61
C PRO A 87 4.49 25.70 13.54
N GLU A 88 4.02 25.06 14.62
CA GLU A 88 4.87 24.29 15.54
C GLU A 88 5.40 22.97 14.93
N TYR A 89 4.81 22.48 13.84
CA TYR A 89 5.22 21.23 13.21
C TYR A 89 6.19 21.45 12.05
N MET A 90 7.32 20.75 12.10
CA MET A 90 8.36 20.77 11.07
C MET A 90 8.31 19.54 10.14
N THR A 91 7.19 18.80 10.15
CA THR A 91 6.96 17.59 9.36
C THR A 91 5.55 17.60 8.78
N CYS A 92 5.31 16.82 7.72
CA CYS A 92 3.95 16.54 7.25
C CYS A 92 3.15 15.80 8.34
N LEU A 93 1.88 16.16 8.49
CA LEU A 93 0.99 15.55 9.49
C LEU A 93 0.21 14.34 8.96
N LEU A 94 0.13 14.20 7.63
CA LEU A 94 -0.56 13.09 6.98
C LEU A 94 0.31 12.55 5.84
N LEU A 95 0.27 11.24 5.67
CA LEU A 95 0.73 10.54 4.48
C LEU A 95 -0.53 10.14 3.69
N GLY A 96 -0.57 10.45 2.40
CA GLY A 96 -1.72 10.21 1.54
C GLY A 96 -1.33 9.91 0.10
#